data_AF-A0A520LSD7-F1
#
_entry.id   AF-A0A520LSD7-F1
#
_cell.length_a   1.000
_cell.length_b   1.000
_cell.length_c   1.000
_cell.angle_alpha   90.00
_cell.angle_beta   90.00
_cell.angle_gamma   90.00
#
_symmetry.space_group_name_H-M   'P 1'
#
loop_
_entity.id
_entity.type
_entity.pdbx_description
1 polymer ?
#
loop_
_entity_poly.entity_id
_entity_poly.type
_entity_poly.pdbx_seq_one_letter_code
_entity_poly.pdbx_strand_id
1 'polypeptide(L)'
;MMDPMKNNGSRCRRSAFTLIELLTVISIIAILMAMTIAIISYAQDKAAEEKTKSVLIAVKAGLERYKDEYGEYPEPAENSGTGKSGSVALYQALMDDGDDEILGGPNEPSEGRTGENMFVDMKSKGFVDSEGSTYWIKDGYDRRIYYQVYDPENPEATNQTTYDLWSYGKDKGGNKADTDNEALWIKNW
;
A
#
# COMPACT_ATOMS: atom_id res chain seq x y z
N MET A 1 29.69 83.65 -27.40
CA MET A 1 30.61 83.02 -26.43
C MET A 1 29.74 82.10 -25.58
N MET A 2 29.72 80.80 -25.91
CA MET A 2 28.84 79.81 -25.29
C MET A 2 29.69 78.81 -24.50
N ASP A 3 29.43 78.70 -23.20
CA ASP A 3 30.00 77.69 -22.32
C ASP A 3 29.36 76.31 -22.57
N PRO A 4 30.14 75.21 -22.65
CA PRO A 4 29.59 73.87 -22.75
C PRO A 4 29.14 73.35 -21.37
N MET A 5 27.90 72.88 -21.28
CA MET A 5 27.37 72.20 -20.09
C MET A 5 28.09 70.86 -19.84
N LYS A 6 28.70 70.74 -18.67
CA LYS A 6 29.37 69.52 -18.19
C LYS A 6 28.32 68.51 -17.69
N ASN A 7 27.99 67.53 -18.53
CA ASN A 7 27.05 66.46 -18.17
C ASN A 7 27.71 65.43 -17.24
N ASN A 8 27.42 65.54 -15.94
CA ASN A 8 27.94 64.64 -14.92
C ASN A 8 27.04 63.39 -14.84
N GLY A 9 27.23 62.47 -15.80
CA GLY A 9 26.55 61.17 -15.81
C GLY A 9 27.00 60.31 -14.62
N SER A 10 26.22 60.31 -13.54
CA SER A 10 26.36 59.39 -12.42
C SER A 10 26.13 57.96 -12.92
N ARG A 11 27.24 57.23 -13.12
CA ARG A 11 27.24 55.81 -13.47
C ARG A 11 26.68 55.01 -12.29
N CYS A 12 25.40 54.64 -12.35
CA CYS A 12 24.88 53.54 -11.55
C CYS A 12 25.62 52.26 -11.99
N ARG A 13 26.60 51.82 -11.20
CA ARG A 13 27.20 50.49 -11.36
C ARG A 13 26.09 49.47 -11.18
N ARG A 14 25.68 48.80 -12.27
CA ARG A 14 24.85 47.61 -12.17
C ARG A 14 25.67 46.55 -11.42
N SER A 15 25.15 46.08 -10.29
CA SER A 15 25.73 44.94 -9.59
C SER A 15 25.58 43.72 -10.49
N ALA A 16 26.70 43.17 -10.96
CA ALA A 16 26.72 41.89 -11.66
C ALA A 16 26.96 40.81 -10.61
N PHE A 17 26.16 39.76 -10.64
CA PHE A 17 26.36 38.59 -9.78
C PHE A 17 27.73 37.99 -10.03
N THR A 18 28.42 37.66 -8.95
CA THR A 18 29.71 36.98 -9.00
C THR A 18 29.51 35.48 -9.21
N LEU A 19 30.48 34.82 -9.85
CA LEU A 19 30.46 33.36 -10.00
C LEU A 19 30.39 32.65 -8.64
N ILE A 20 30.98 33.23 -7.60
CA ILE A 20 30.96 32.67 -6.24
C ILE A 20 29.58 32.79 -5.58
N GLU A 21 28.84 33.87 -5.81
CA GLU A 21 27.44 33.98 -5.35
C GLU A 21 26.56 32.94 -6.03
N LEU A 22 26.71 32.71 -7.33
CA LEU A 22 25.95 31.66 -8.01
C LEU A 22 26.34 30.26 -7.51
N LEU A 23 27.64 30.02 -7.30
CA LEU A 23 28.16 28.72 -6.86
C LEU A 23 27.71 28.38 -5.44
N THR A 24 27.73 29.36 -4.53
CA THR A 24 27.24 29.16 -3.15
C THR A 24 25.74 28.86 -3.10
N VAL A 25 24.93 29.53 -3.92
CA VAL A 25 23.48 29.28 -3.99
C VAL A 25 23.18 27.85 -4.45
N ILE A 26 23.80 27.39 -5.54
CA ILE A 26 23.59 26.02 -6.02
C ILE A 26 24.12 24.98 -5.03
N SER A 27 25.20 25.27 -4.29
CA SER A 27 25.70 24.40 -3.22
C SER A 27 24.69 24.27 -2.08
N ILE A 28 24.07 25.37 -1.65
CA ILE A 28 23.03 25.34 -0.61
C ILE A 28 21.81 24.55 -1.10
N ILE A 29 21.35 24.78 -2.33
CA ILE A 29 20.22 24.04 -2.91
C ILE A 29 20.52 22.54 -2.99
N ALA A 30 21.73 22.15 -3.40
CA ALA A 30 22.14 20.75 -3.46
C ALA A 30 22.10 20.05 -2.08
N ILE A 31 22.57 20.72 -1.03
CA ILE A 31 22.52 20.19 0.34
C ILE A 31 21.06 20.02 0.80
N LEU A 32 20.22 21.03 0.58
CA LEU A 32 18.80 20.97 0.94
C LEU A 32 18.06 19.87 0.20
N MET A 33 18.30 19.69 -1.10
CA MET A 33 17.69 18.62 -1.89
C MET A 33 18.08 17.23 -1.38
N ALA A 34 19.36 17.01 -1.07
CA ALA A 34 19.84 15.74 -0.54
C ALA A 34 19.15 15.35 0.78
N MET A 35 19.00 16.30 1.70
CA MET A 35 18.28 16.07 2.96
C MET A 35 16.78 15.83 2.74
N THR A 36 16.17 16.59 1.81
CA THR A 36 14.73 16.51 1.53
C THR A 36 14.32 15.14 1.02
N ILE A 37 15.11 14.54 0.12
CA ILE A 37 14.82 13.20 -0.43
C ILE A 37 14.79 12.14 0.69
N ALA A 38 15.76 12.18 1.62
CA ALA A 38 15.83 11.23 2.72
C ALA A 38 14.61 11.31 3.66
N ILE A 39 14.16 12.54 3.96
CA ILE A 39 12.98 12.76 4.82
C ILE A 39 11.70 12.27 4.14
N ILE A 40 11.53 12.53 2.85
CA ILE A 40 10.34 12.09 2.10
C ILE A 40 10.24 10.56 2.11
N SER A 41 11.34 9.84 1.85
CA SER A 41 11.33 8.38 1.88
C SER A 41 10.90 7.83 3.24
N TYR A 42 11.43 8.37 4.34
CA TYR A 42 11.04 7.97 5.68
C TYR A 42 9.56 8.25 5.98
N ALA A 43 9.06 9.42 5.58
CA ALA A 43 7.66 9.79 5.78
C ALA A 43 6.70 8.91 4.96
N GLN A 44 7.05 8.57 3.72
CA GLN A 44 6.27 7.65 2.88
C GLN A 44 6.21 6.25 3.48
N ASP A 45 7.34 5.73 3.96
CA ASP A 45 7.40 4.43 4.63
C ASP A 45 6.51 4.38 5.87
N LYS A 46 6.53 5.46 6.67
CA LYS A 46 5.69 5.55 7.86
C LYS A 46 4.21 5.63 7.53
N ALA A 47 3.85 6.40 6.50
CA ALA A 47 2.48 6.48 6.02
C ALA A 47 1.99 5.13 5.46
N ALA A 48 2.83 4.39 4.73
CA ALA A 48 2.51 3.06 4.23
C ALA A 48 2.27 2.05 5.38
N GLU A 49 3.06 2.13 6.46
CA GLU A 49 2.83 1.34 7.66
C GLU A 49 1.48 1.64 8.32
N GLU A 50 1.13 2.91 8.47
CA GLU A 50 -0.15 3.31 9.07
C GLU A 50 -1.34 2.89 8.20
N LYS A 51 -1.23 3.05 6.88
CA LYS A 51 -2.22 2.56 5.92
C LYS A 51 -2.43 1.05 6.05
N THR A 52 -1.34 0.28 6.11
CA THR A 52 -1.44 -1.18 6.23
C THR A 52 -2.16 -1.59 7.51
N LYS A 53 -1.85 -0.96 8.65
CA LYS A 53 -2.57 -1.21 9.90
C LYS A 53 -4.07 -0.90 9.77
N SER A 54 -4.42 0.20 9.10
CA SER A 54 -5.82 0.55 8.85
C SER A 54 -6.52 -0.46 7.96
N VAL A 55 -5.86 -0.97 6.91
CA VAL A 55 -6.41 -2.02 6.04
C VAL A 55 -6.67 -3.29 6.84
N LEU A 56 -5.68 -3.77 7.61
CA LEU A 56 -5.82 -4.98 8.41
C LEU A 56 -6.96 -4.89 9.43
N ILE A 57 -7.15 -3.73 10.07
CA ILE A 57 -8.27 -3.50 11.00
C ILE A 57 -9.61 -3.54 10.25
N ALA A 58 -9.70 -2.92 9.08
CA ALA A 58 -10.93 -2.91 8.30
C ALA A 58 -11.29 -4.30 7.78
N VAL A 59 -10.29 -5.04 7.27
CA VAL A 59 -10.44 -6.44 6.83
C VAL A 59 -10.88 -7.33 7.98
N LYS A 60 -10.26 -7.20 9.16
CA LYS A 60 -10.71 -7.91 10.36
C LYS A 60 -12.19 -7.63 10.65
N ALA A 61 -12.58 -6.36 10.69
CA ALA A 61 -13.97 -6.00 10.95
C ALA A 61 -14.93 -6.57 9.89
N GLY A 62 -14.49 -6.68 8.63
CA GLY A 62 -15.22 -7.36 7.57
C GLY A 62 -15.37 -8.85 7.81
N LEU A 63 -14.28 -9.52 8.19
CA LEU A 63 -14.26 -10.96 8.48
C LEU A 63 -15.18 -11.33 9.65
N GLU A 64 -15.19 -10.52 10.73
CA GLU A 64 -16.11 -10.74 11.85
C GLU A 64 -17.57 -10.63 11.40
N ARG A 65 -17.90 -9.64 10.56
CA ARG A 65 -19.27 -9.48 10.01
C ARG A 65 -19.65 -10.62 9.06
N TYR A 66 -18.71 -11.06 8.24
CA TYR A 66 -18.90 -12.21 7.36
C TYR A 66 -19.23 -13.45 8.21
N LYS A 67 -18.46 -13.71 9.27
CA LYS A 67 -18.71 -14.81 10.20
C LYS A 67 -20.05 -14.66 10.93
N ASP A 68 -20.44 -13.44 11.31
CA ASP A 68 -21.74 -13.20 11.94
C ASP A 68 -22.91 -13.56 11.00
N GLU A 69 -22.76 -13.33 9.69
CA GLU A 69 -23.79 -13.61 8.67
C GLU A 69 -23.80 -15.09 8.24
N TYR A 70 -22.62 -15.68 7.99
CA TYR A 70 -22.49 -17.03 7.41
C TYR A 70 -22.09 -18.11 8.42
N GLY A 71 -21.73 -17.74 9.65
CA GLY A 71 -21.34 -18.66 10.73
C GLY A 71 -19.86 -19.09 10.73
N GLU A 72 -19.17 -18.88 9.61
CA GLU A 72 -17.80 -19.34 9.37
C GLU A 72 -17.00 -18.29 8.58
N TYR A 73 -15.68 -18.39 8.63
CA TYR A 73 -14.80 -17.50 7.88
C TYR A 73 -14.68 -18.00 6.42
N PRO A 74 -14.46 -17.10 5.43
CA PRO A 74 -14.41 -17.49 4.04
C PRO A 74 -13.21 -18.41 3.78
N GLU A 75 -13.45 -19.68 3.51
CA GLU A 75 -12.40 -20.64 3.18
C GLU A 75 -12.08 -20.58 1.69
N PRO A 76 -10.79 -20.53 1.27
CA PRO A 76 -10.47 -20.56 -0.15
C PRO A 76 -10.80 -21.91 -0.79
N ALA A 77 -11.35 -21.89 -2.01
CA ALA A 77 -11.64 -23.10 -2.78
C ALA A 77 -10.38 -23.97 -3.01
N GLU A 78 -9.23 -23.32 -3.18
CA GLU A 78 -7.91 -23.98 -3.21
C GLU A 78 -7.05 -23.52 -2.04
N ASN A 79 -6.83 -24.39 -1.05
CA ASN A 79 -5.89 -24.10 0.04
C ASN A 79 -4.46 -24.54 -0.31
N SER A 80 -3.71 -23.65 -0.95
CA SER A 80 -2.29 -23.90 -1.27
C SER A 80 -1.34 -23.74 -0.08
N GLY A 81 -1.83 -23.36 1.11
CA GLY A 81 -1.01 -23.05 2.29
C GLY A 81 -0.11 -21.81 2.15
N THR A 82 -0.17 -21.10 1.02
CA THR A 82 0.66 -19.90 0.76
C THR A 82 -0.02 -18.58 1.15
N GLY A 83 -1.31 -18.64 1.51
CA GLY A 83 -2.15 -17.47 1.76
C GLY A 83 -2.53 -16.65 0.52
N LYS A 84 -2.02 -17.00 -0.68
CA LYS A 84 -2.34 -16.27 -1.93
C LYS A 84 -3.77 -16.55 -2.40
N SER A 85 -4.18 -17.82 -2.45
CA SER A 85 -5.56 -18.18 -2.80
C SER A 85 -6.55 -17.59 -1.80
N GLY A 86 -6.22 -17.64 -0.50
CA GLY A 86 -7.00 -16.99 0.54
C GLY A 86 -7.13 -15.47 0.37
N SER A 87 -6.13 -14.78 -0.20
CA SER A 87 -6.24 -13.33 -0.47
C SER A 87 -7.33 -12.99 -1.51
N VAL A 88 -7.58 -13.88 -2.47
CA VAL A 88 -8.60 -13.72 -3.51
C VAL A 88 -9.98 -14.08 -2.96
N ALA A 89 -10.07 -15.20 -2.24
CA ALA A 89 -11.29 -15.61 -1.52
C ALA A 89 -11.74 -14.50 -0.55
N LEU A 90 -10.80 -13.90 0.17
CA LEU A 90 -11.06 -12.77 1.07
C LEU A 90 -11.60 -11.54 0.33
N TYR A 91 -11.07 -11.23 -0.85
CA TYR A 91 -11.59 -10.12 -1.66
C TYR A 91 -13.04 -10.37 -2.04
N GLN A 92 -13.34 -11.55 -2.60
CA GLN A 92 -14.67 -11.96 -3.01
C GLN A 92 -15.67 -11.91 -1.85
N ALA A 93 -15.29 -12.48 -0.71
CA ALA A 93 -16.09 -12.53 0.50
C ALA A 93 -16.41 -11.15 1.07
N LEU A 94 -15.43 -10.22 1.10
CA LEU A 94 -15.59 -8.91 1.73
C LEU A 94 -16.20 -7.86 0.80
N MET A 95 -15.96 -7.98 -0.51
CA MET A 95 -16.38 -7.02 -1.53
C MET A 95 -17.69 -7.42 -2.22
N ASP A 96 -18.22 -8.62 -1.95
CA ASP A 96 -19.43 -9.16 -2.58
C ASP A 96 -19.31 -9.14 -4.12
N ASP A 97 -18.18 -9.64 -4.63
CA ASP A 97 -17.80 -9.57 -6.05
C ASP A 97 -17.21 -10.89 -6.53
N GLY A 98 -18.09 -11.86 -6.79
CA GLY A 98 -17.77 -13.25 -7.12
C GLY A 98 -17.63 -14.14 -5.88
N ASP A 99 -17.56 -15.45 -6.10
CA ASP A 99 -17.41 -16.49 -5.09
C ASP A 99 -16.75 -17.79 -5.61
N ASP A 100 -16.21 -17.78 -6.83
CA ASP A 100 -15.50 -18.91 -7.43
C ASP A 100 -14.20 -19.29 -6.73
N GLU A 101 -13.68 -18.41 -5.89
CA GLU A 101 -12.51 -18.66 -5.05
C GLU A 101 -12.88 -18.97 -3.60
N ILE A 102 -14.18 -19.03 -3.26
CA ILE A 102 -14.67 -19.38 -1.93
C ILE A 102 -15.18 -20.82 -1.94
N LEU A 103 -14.74 -21.63 -0.98
CA LEU A 103 -15.14 -23.02 -0.85
C LEU A 103 -16.66 -23.11 -0.66
N GLY A 104 -17.32 -23.87 -1.55
CA GLY A 104 -18.76 -24.06 -1.50
C GLY A 104 -19.60 -22.93 -2.09
N GLY A 105 -18.99 -21.90 -2.67
CA GLY A 105 -19.68 -20.84 -3.41
C GLY A 105 -20.34 -21.33 -4.71
N PRO A 106 -21.33 -20.61 -5.25
CA PRO A 106 -21.99 -20.94 -6.53
C PRO A 106 -21.09 -20.82 -7.78
N ASN A 107 -19.79 -20.50 -7.63
CA ASN A 107 -18.78 -20.42 -8.69
C ASN A 107 -19.00 -19.27 -9.68
N GLU A 108 -19.39 -18.11 -9.16
CA GLU A 108 -19.48 -16.88 -9.93
C GLU A 108 -18.12 -16.15 -9.94
N PRO A 109 -17.52 -15.90 -11.11
CA PRO A 109 -16.22 -15.23 -11.18
C PRO A 109 -16.34 -13.76 -10.79
N SER A 110 -15.31 -13.25 -10.11
CA SER A 110 -15.18 -11.82 -9.84
C SER A 110 -15.10 -11.01 -11.14
N GLU A 111 -15.92 -9.95 -11.22
CA GLU A 111 -15.92 -9.02 -12.35
C GLU A 111 -15.25 -7.68 -12.01
N GLY A 112 -14.57 -7.62 -10.86
CA GLY A 112 -13.95 -6.41 -10.35
C GLY A 112 -14.98 -5.34 -10.02
N ARG A 113 -16.20 -5.71 -9.60
CA ARG A 113 -17.25 -4.78 -9.19
C ARG A 113 -17.14 -4.47 -7.70
N THR A 114 -18.15 -3.79 -7.19
CA THR A 114 -18.31 -3.55 -5.76
C THR A 114 -19.74 -3.97 -5.48
N GLY A 115 -19.91 -5.09 -4.77
CA GLY A 115 -21.21 -5.68 -4.52
C GLY A 115 -22.06 -4.83 -3.59
N GLU A 116 -23.37 -4.96 -3.71
CA GLU A 116 -24.31 -4.16 -2.92
C GLU A 116 -24.26 -4.53 -1.43
N ASN A 117 -23.91 -5.78 -1.11
CA ASN A 117 -23.86 -6.31 0.26
C ASN A 117 -22.43 -6.45 0.79
N MET A 118 -21.47 -5.70 0.24
CA MET A 118 -20.08 -5.75 0.71
C MET A 118 -19.98 -5.49 2.23
N PHE A 119 -19.16 -6.28 2.91
CA PHE A 119 -18.88 -6.04 4.33
C PHE A 119 -17.96 -4.83 4.53
N VAL A 120 -17.08 -4.59 3.55
CA VAL A 120 -16.09 -3.52 3.61
C VAL A 120 -15.79 -2.97 2.22
N ASP A 121 -15.98 -1.67 2.02
CA ASP A 121 -15.54 -1.01 0.80
C ASP A 121 -14.01 -0.75 0.83
N MET A 122 -13.23 -1.66 0.25
CA MET A 122 -11.78 -1.49 0.04
C MET A 122 -11.45 -0.81 -1.28
N LYS A 123 -12.31 -0.95 -2.29
CA LYS A 123 -12.07 -0.43 -3.64
C LYS A 123 -12.14 1.09 -3.68
N SER A 124 -13.20 1.69 -3.13
CA SER A 124 -13.31 3.15 -3.05
C SER A 124 -12.23 3.77 -2.16
N LYS A 125 -11.69 2.98 -1.22
CA LYS A 125 -10.55 3.40 -0.38
C LYS A 125 -9.18 3.26 -1.08
N GLY A 126 -9.15 2.75 -2.30
CA GLY A 126 -7.91 2.60 -3.08
C GLY A 126 -7.02 1.44 -2.61
N PHE A 127 -7.60 0.44 -1.94
CA PHE A 127 -6.89 -0.73 -1.40
C PHE A 127 -7.20 -2.02 -2.16
N VAL A 128 -7.55 -1.92 -3.45
CA VAL A 128 -7.73 -3.09 -4.33
C VAL A 128 -6.75 -2.99 -5.49
N ASP A 129 -6.14 -4.10 -5.85
CA ASP A 129 -5.35 -4.28 -7.07
C ASP A 129 -5.83 -5.52 -7.82
N SER A 130 -5.35 -5.68 -9.05
CA SER A 130 -5.75 -6.79 -9.91
C SER A 130 -4.67 -7.19 -10.91
N GLU A 131 -4.64 -8.48 -11.25
CA GLU A 131 -3.87 -9.01 -12.38
C GLU A 131 -4.77 -9.96 -13.17
N GLY A 132 -5.02 -9.61 -14.44
CA GLY A 132 -5.98 -10.34 -15.26
C GLY A 132 -7.39 -10.25 -14.68
N SER A 133 -7.99 -11.40 -14.38
CA SER A 133 -9.30 -11.54 -13.74
C SER A 133 -9.24 -11.75 -12.22
N THR A 134 -8.04 -11.72 -11.64
CA THR A 134 -7.85 -11.95 -10.20
C THR A 134 -7.73 -10.61 -9.48
N TYR A 135 -8.55 -10.42 -8.45
CA TYR A 135 -8.58 -9.22 -7.63
C TYR A 135 -8.17 -9.53 -6.19
N TRP A 136 -7.47 -8.61 -5.55
CA TRP A 136 -7.08 -8.77 -4.14
C TRP A 136 -7.01 -7.43 -3.41
N ILE A 137 -7.11 -7.50 -2.09
CA ILE A 137 -6.90 -6.35 -1.21
C ILE A 137 -5.39 -6.12 -1.05
N LYS A 138 -4.95 -4.86 -1.15
CA LYS A 138 -3.55 -4.47 -0.98
C LYS A 138 -3.28 -3.72 0.32
N ASP A 139 -2.06 -3.84 0.80
CA ASP A 139 -1.49 -3.11 1.91
C ASP A 139 -1.06 -1.68 1.52
N GLY A 140 -0.50 -0.93 2.47
CA GLY A 140 -0.01 0.42 2.23
C GLY A 140 1.25 0.52 1.37
N TYR A 141 1.88 -0.61 1.03
CA TYR A 141 3.05 -0.71 0.12
C TYR A 141 2.66 -1.22 -1.27
N ASP A 142 1.37 -1.22 -1.59
CA ASP A 142 0.82 -1.72 -2.86
C ASP A 142 1.14 -3.21 -3.13
N ARG A 143 1.13 -4.04 -2.08
CA ARG A 143 1.22 -5.50 -2.22
C ARG A 143 0.02 -6.17 -1.61
N ARG A 144 -0.29 -7.39 -2.04
CA ARG A 144 -1.42 -8.14 -1.49
C ARG A 144 -1.27 -8.37 0.02
N ILE A 145 -2.40 -8.36 0.71
CA ILE A 145 -2.49 -8.98 2.03
C ILE A 145 -2.67 -10.48 1.86
N TYR A 146 -2.22 -11.25 2.84
CA TYR A 146 -2.31 -12.71 2.82
C TYR A 146 -3.27 -13.16 3.89
N TYR A 147 -4.01 -14.20 3.56
CA TYR A 147 -5.06 -14.73 4.40
C TYR A 147 -5.07 -16.24 4.32
N GLN A 148 -5.22 -16.89 5.47
CA GLN A 148 -5.30 -18.33 5.59
C GLN A 148 -6.26 -18.68 6.70
N VAL A 149 -7.28 -19.50 6.40
CA VAL A 149 -8.14 -20.10 7.42
C VAL A 149 -7.39 -21.21 8.13
N TYR A 150 -7.75 -21.49 9.38
CA TYR A 150 -7.28 -22.67 10.06
C TYR A 150 -7.55 -23.93 9.23
N ASP A 151 -6.49 -24.70 8.97
CA ASP A 151 -6.54 -25.97 8.29
C ASP A 151 -5.97 -27.06 9.22
N PRO A 152 -6.77 -28.06 9.64
CA PRO A 152 -6.30 -29.15 10.49
C PRO A 152 -5.24 -30.03 9.81
N GLU A 153 -5.13 -30.00 8.48
CA GLU A 153 -4.13 -30.73 7.70
C GLU A 153 -2.81 -29.97 7.56
N ASN A 154 -2.77 -28.68 7.95
CA ASN A 154 -1.57 -27.84 7.92
C ASN A 154 -1.04 -27.56 9.35
N PRO A 155 -0.12 -28.39 9.88
CA PRO A 155 0.44 -28.20 11.22
C PRO A 155 1.38 -26.99 11.34
N GLU A 156 1.77 -26.37 10.23
CA GLU A 156 2.63 -25.17 10.20
C GLU A 156 1.82 -23.86 10.25
N ALA A 157 0.48 -23.94 10.25
CA ALA A 157 -0.38 -22.78 10.44
C ALA A 157 -0.11 -22.12 11.80
N THR A 158 0.02 -20.79 11.80
CA THR A 158 0.34 -20.04 13.02
C THR A 158 -0.86 -20.05 13.98
N ASN A 159 -2.07 -20.05 13.43
CA ASN A 159 -3.31 -20.16 14.19
C ASN A 159 -4.05 -21.47 13.91
N GLN A 160 -4.39 -22.18 14.99
CA GLN A 160 -5.06 -23.47 14.94
C GLN A 160 -6.58 -23.40 15.20
N THR A 161 -7.17 -22.20 15.20
CA THR A 161 -8.57 -22.01 15.65
C THR A 161 -9.41 -21.06 14.80
N THR A 162 -8.82 -20.04 14.19
CA THR A 162 -9.58 -19.04 13.41
C THR A 162 -8.97 -18.83 12.02
N TYR A 163 -8.13 -17.80 11.88
CA TYR A 163 -7.45 -17.46 10.64
C TYR A 163 -6.16 -16.70 10.94
N ASP A 164 -5.26 -16.70 9.97
CA ASP A 164 -4.07 -15.88 9.91
C ASP A 164 -4.27 -14.79 8.85
N LEU A 165 -3.96 -13.54 9.20
CA LEU A 165 -3.99 -12.39 8.30
C LEU A 165 -2.70 -11.61 8.45
N TRP A 166 -1.93 -11.47 7.36
CA TRP A 166 -0.62 -10.82 7.42
C TRP A 166 -0.30 -9.99 6.17
N SER A 167 0.70 -9.11 6.33
CA SER A 167 1.37 -8.40 5.25
C SER A 167 2.88 -8.46 5.49
N TYR A 168 3.66 -8.53 4.41
CA TYR A 168 5.11 -8.55 4.48
C TYR A 168 5.73 -7.16 4.81
N GLY A 169 4.94 -6.09 4.93
CA GLY A 169 5.44 -4.73 5.23
C GLY A 169 6.53 -4.21 4.27
N LYS A 170 7.38 -3.27 4.69
CA LYS A 170 8.46 -2.78 3.81
C LYS A 170 9.42 -3.92 3.40
N ASP A 171 9.59 -4.15 2.10
CA ASP A 171 10.63 -5.06 1.59
C ASP A 171 12.03 -4.51 1.93
N LYS A 172 12.94 -5.37 2.40
CA LYS A 172 14.35 -5.02 2.63
C LYS A 172 15.13 -4.87 1.31
N GLY A 173 14.60 -5.38 0.19
CA GLY A 173 15.25 -5.40 -1.14
C GLY A 173 14.70 -4.46 -2.22
N GLY A 174 13.60 -3.74 -2.00
CA GLY A 174 12.94 -2.90 -3.02
C GLY A 174 12.23 -3.66 -4.14
N ASN A 175 12.17 -4.99 -4.08
CA ASN A 175 11.40 -5.84 -4.97
C ASN A 175 9.95 -5.95 -4.47
N LYS A 176 9.00 -5.74 -5.39
CA LYS A 176 7.59 -6.08 -5.17
C LYS A 176 7.31 -7.59 -5.21
N ALA A 177 8.35 -8.41 -5.35
CA ALA A 177 8.23 -9.86 -5.42
C ALA A 177 8.02 -10.45 -4.01
N ASP A 178 7.01 -11.29 -3.89
CA ASP A 178 6.54 -12.00 -2.68
C ASP A 178 7.57 -12.96 -2.04
N THR A 179 8.83 -12.93 -2.47
CA THR A 179 9.87 -13.90 -2.14
C THR A 179 10.85 -13.31 -1.13
N ASP A 180 10.94 -13.97 0.02
CA ASP A 180 12.03 -13.88 1.03
C ASP A 180 11.90 -12.82 2.14
N ASN A 181 10.69 -12.33 2.43
CA ASN A 181 10.47 -11.44 3.57
C ASN A 181 9.82 -12.16 4.77
N GLU A 182 10.40 -12.02 5.96
CA GLU A 182 9.74 -12.35 7.22
C GLU A 182 8.47 -11.49 7.34
N ALA A 183 7.32 -12.09 7.62
CA ALA A 183 6.06 -11.35 7.81
C ALA A 183 6.22 -10.35 8.96
N LEU A 184 6.36 -9.06 8.63
CA LEU A 184 6.59 -8.02 9.63
C LEU A 184 5.35 -7.70 10.46
N TRP A 185 4.15 -8.06 9.98
CA TRP A 185 2.89 -7.88 10.70
C TRP A 185 2.08 -9.16 10.79
N ILE A 186 2.50 -10.01 11.72
CA ILE A 186 1.67 -11.05 12.31
C ILE A 186 0.89 -10.39 13.45
N LYS A 187 -0.35 -9.95 13.20
CA LYS A 187 -1.29 -9.66 14.28
C LYS A 187 -2.35 -10.75 14.29
N ASN A 188 -2.01 -11.83 14.98
CA ASN A 188 -2.94 -12.86 15.39
C ASN A 188 -3.98 -12.23 16.33
N TRP A 189 -5.25 -12.51 16.07
CA TRP A 189 -6.34 -12.24 17.00
C TRP A 189 -7.02 -13.55 17.35
#